data_AF-A0A293MNQ5-F1
#
_entry.id   AF-A0A293MNQ5-F1
#
_cell.length_a   1.000
_cell.length_b   1.000
_cell.length_c   1.000
_cell.angle_alpha   90.00
_cell.angle_beta   90.00
_cell.angle_gamma   90.00
#
_symmetry.space_group_name_H-M   'P 1'
#
loop_
_entity.id
_entity.type
_entity.pdbx_description
1 polymer ?
#
loop_
_entity_poly.entity_id
_entity_poly.type
_entity_poly.pdbx_seq_one_letter_code
_entity_poly.pdbx_strand_id
1 'polypeptide(L)'
;MEHDQVQFYALLNNLLSSENEVRATAESAYDAIPAATRVVFLIAATTGTTCEEQVRTLAAVLLRRLISSDFEKFYPELPPTTQEELKNHLLLSIQSE
;
A
#
# COMPACT_ATOMS: atom_id res chain seq x y z
N MET A 1 7.92 -12.36 -4.29
CA MET A 1 7.26 -11.19 -4.90
C MET A 1 5.77 -11.43 -5.07
N GLU A 2 5.31 -12.36 -5.91
CA GLU A 2 3.85 -12.63 -6.04
C GLU A 2 3.22 -13.20 -4.75
N HIS A 3 3.90 -14.11 -4.06
CA HIS A 3 3.40 -14.69 -2.81
C HIS A 3 3.27 -13.64 -1.69
N ASP A 4 4.26 -12.75 -1.56
CA ASP A 4 4.27 -11.68 -0.57
C ASP A 4 3.12 -10.68 -0.80
N GLN A 5 2.78 -10.45 -2.07
CA GLN A 5 1.71 -9.53 -2.44
C GLN A 5 0.32 -10.12 -2.16
N VAL A 6 0.12 -11.42 -2.38
CA VAL A 6 -1.11 -12.11 -1.97
C VAL A 6 -1.28 -12.08 -0.45
N GLN A 7 -0.20 -12.27 0.31
CA GLN A 7 -0.25 -12.13 1.78
C GLN A 7 -0.55 -10.68 2.20
N PHE A 8 0.01 -9.69 1.52
CA PHE A 8 -0.29 -8.29 1.79
C PHE A 8 -1.76 -7.96 1.52
N TYR A 9 -2.38 -8.55 0.50
CA TYR A 9 -3.81 -8.38 0.25
C TYR A 9 -4.68 -9.02 1.34
N ALA A 10 -4.30 -10.19 1.84
CA ALA A 10 -4.95 -10.79 3.00
C ALA A 10 -4.81 -9.89 4.24
N LEU A 11 -3.65 -9.26 4.43
CA LEU A 11 -3.41 -8.29 5.50
C LEU A 11 -4.33 -7.05 5.38
N LEU A 12 -4.46 -6.48 4.17
CA LEU A 12 -5.36 -5.35 3.93
C LEU A 12 -6.84 -5.72 4.19
N ASN A 13 -7.25 -6.93 3.84
CA ASN A 13 -8.59 -7.43 4.18
C ASN A 13 -8.79 -7.54 5.69
N ASN A 14 -7.78 -8.02 6.42
CA ASN A 14 -7.84 -8.10 7.88
C ASN A 14 -7.94 -6.72 8.56
N LEU A 15 -7.36 -5.67 7.95
CA LEU A 15 -7.54 -4.29 8.42
C LEU A 15 -8.98 -3.78 8.28
N LEU A 16 -9.77 -4.36 7.37
CA LEU A 16 -11.20 -4.06 7.20
C LEU A 16 -12.11 -4.94 8.06
N SER A 17 -11.54 -5.88 8.82
CA SER A 17 -12.32 -6.77 9.68
C SER A 17 -13.06 -6.00 10.78
N SER A 18 -14.27 -6.44 11.10
CA SER A 18 -15.05 -5.96 12.24
C SER A 18 -14.49 -6.42 13.59
N GLU A 19 -13.69 -7.49 13.59
CA GLU A 19 -13.08 -8.05 14.79
C GLU A 19 -11.86 -7.22 15.21
N ASN A 20 -11.94 -6.60 16.39
CA ASN A 20 -10.89 -5.70 16.86
C ASN A 20 -9.53 -6.39 17.03
N GLU A 21 -9.51 -7.65 17.46
CA GLU A 21 -8.28 -8.43 17.63
C GLU A 21 -7.57 -8.72 16.28
N VAL A 22 -8.37 -9.04 15.25
CA VAL A 22 -7.86 -9.26 13.88
C VAL A 22 -7.31 -7.96 13.31
N ARG A 23 -8.05 -6.85 13.47
CA ARG A 23 -7.62 -5.53 13.01
C ARG A 23 -6.34 -5.07 13.71
N ALA A 24 -6.25 -5.20 15.04
CA ALA A 24 -5.07 -4.79 15.81
C ALA A 24 -3.82 -5.62 15.43
N THR A 25 -4.00 -6.93 15.21
CA THR A 25 -2.93 -7.80 14.73
C THR A 25 -2.46 -7.39 13.34
N ALA A 26 -3.40 -7.06 12.44
CA ALA A 26 -3.09 -6.60 11.10
C ALA A 26 -2.40 -5.22 11.10
N GLU A 27 -2.80 -4.30 11.97
CA GLU A 27 -2.15 -3.00 12.13
C GLU A 27 -0.69 -3.17 12.59
N SER A 28 -0.45 -4.02 13.59
CA SER A 28 0.91 -4.30 14.07
C SER A 28 1.77 -4.99 13.00
N ALA A 29 1.20 -5.93 12.25
CA ALA A 29 1.90 -6.59 11.16
C ALA A 29 2.20 -5.61 10.00
N TYR A 30 1.28 -4.70 9.70
CA TYR A 30 1.47 -3.66 8.69
C TYR A 30 2.57 -2.66 9.10
N ASP A 31 2.59 -2.25 10.37
CA ASP A 31 3.59 -1.30 10.86
C ASP A 31 5.01 -1.88 10.89
N ALA A 32 5.12 -3.20 11.13
CA ALA A 32 6.39 -3.92 11.09
C ALA A 32 7.04 -3.98 9.69
N ILE A 33 6.28 -3.75 8.62
CA ILE A 33 6.82 -3.76 7.24
C ILE A 33 7.59 -2.45 6.99
N PRO A 34 8.78 -2.47 6.39
CA PRO A 34 9.49 -1.25 6.02
C PRO A 34 8.67 -0.33 5.12
N ALA A 35 8.76 0.99 5.31
CA ALA A 35 7.99 1.96 4.52
C ALA A 35 8.26 1.84 3.01
N ALA A 36 9.53 1.63 2.62
CA ALA A 36 9.92 1.39 1.23
C ALA A 36 9.17 0.19 0.61
N THR A 37 9.08 -0.91 1.34
CA THR A 37 8.37 -2.12 0.91
C THR A 37 6.85 -1.92 0.88
N ARG A 38 6.30 -1.20 1.86
CA ARG A 38 4.87 -0.83 1.89
C ARG A 38 4.47 -0.07 0.63
N VAL A 39 5.27 0.90 0.18
CA VAL A 39 4.97 1.69 -1.03
C VAL A 39 4.79 0.81 -2.25
N VAL A 40 5.72 -0.13 -2.48
CA VAL A 40 5.66 -1.05 -3.63
C VAL A 40 4.37 -1.87 -3.60
N PHE A 41 4.07 -2.49 -2.45
CA PHE A 41 2.87 -3.31 -2.32
C PHE A 41 1.58 -2.50 -2.42
N LEU A 42 1.55 -1.26 -1.91
CA LEU A 42 0.40 -0.38 -2.00
C LEU A 42 0.12 0.08 -3.44
N ILE A 43 1.15 0.46 -4.21
CA ILE A 43 1.01 0.81 -5.64
C ILE A 43 0.43 -0.37 -6.43
N ALA A 44 0.90 -1.57 -6.12
CA ALA A 44 0.44 -2.76 -6.81
C ALA A 44 -0.97 -3.19 -6.37
N ALA A 45 -1.36 -2.92 -5.10
CA ALA A 45 -2.73 -3.11 -4.60
C ALA A 45 -3.74 -2.13 -5.22
N THR A 46 -3.34 -0.88 -5.50
CA THR A 46 -4.22 0.13 -6.11
C THR A 46 -4.43 -0.09 -7.60
N THR A 47 -3.42 -0.62 -8.30
CA THR A 47 -3.48 -0.93 -9.73
C THR A 47 -4.06 -2.32 -10.03
N GLY A 48 -3.99 -3.25 -9.08
CA GLY A 48 -4.50 -4.60 -9.23
C GLY A 48 -6.04 -4.64 -9.30
N THR A 49 -6.58 -5.10 -10.44
CA THR A 49 -8.02 -5.38 -10.61
C THR A 49 -8.50 -6.62 -9.85
N THR A 50 -7.57 -7.35 -9.21
CA THR A 50 -7.85 -8.58 -8.47
C THR A 50 -8.35 -8.35 -7.04
N CYS A 51 -8.23 -7.13 -6.50
CA CYS A 51 -8.70 -6.79 -5.16
C CYS A 51 -10.10 -6.17 -5.20
N GLU A 52 -10.90 -6.43 -4.16
CA GLU A 52 -12.18 -5.75 -3.95
C GLU A 52 -12.00 -4.22 -3.87
N GLU A 53 -13.03 -3.48 -4.28
CA GLU A 53 -12.97 -2.01 -4.34
C GLU A 53 -12.59 -1.39 -2.99
N GLN A 54 -13.15 -1.88 -1.89
CA GLN A 54 -12.86 -1.37 -0.54
C GLN A 54 -11.38 -1.55 -0.16
N VAL A 55 -10.76 -2.68 -0.56
CA VAL A 55 -9.33 -2.95 -0.34
C VAL A 55 -8.47 -2.02 -1.18
N ARG A 56 -8.85 -1.76 -2.43
CA ARG A 56 -8.15 -0.80 -3.31
C ARG A 56 -8.23 0.62 -2.75
N THR A 57 -9.40 1.04 -2.29
CA THR A 57 -9.60 2.34 -1.65
C THR A 57 -8.77 2.46 -0.37
N LEU A 58 -8.75 1.42 0.47
CA LEU A 58 -7.91 1.40 1.67
C LEU A 58 -6.42 1.52 1.30
N ALA A 59 -5.95 0.78 0.30
CA ALA A 59 -4.57 0.85 -0.17
C ALA A 59 -4.22 2.27 -0.67
N ALA A 60 -5.11 2.92 -1.42
CA ALA A 60 -4.92 4.29 -1.89
C ALA A 60 -4.83 5.29 -0.72
N VAL A 61 -5.70 5.14 0.29
CA VAL A 61 -5.69 5.99 1.50
C VAL A 61 -4.39 5.80 2.29
N LEU A 62 -3.95 4.56 2.50
CA LEU A 62 -2.71 4.25 3.20
C LEU A 62 -1.49 4.76 2.43
N LEU A 63 -1.47 4.62 1.11
CA LEU A 63 -0.40 5.14 0.25
C LEU A 63 -0.30 6.66 0.36
N ARG A 64 -1.43 7.37 0.25
CA ARG A 64 -1.48 8.83 0.40
C ARG A 64 -1.01 9.26 1.78
N ARG A 65 -1.42 8.55 2.84
CA ARG A 65 -1.00 8.83 4.22
C ARG A 65 0.51 8.65 4.40
N LEU A 66 1.07 7.57 3.85
CA LEU A 66 2.50 7.27 3.92
C LEU A 66 3.33 8.35 3.21
N ILE A 67 2.93 8.73 2.00
CA ILE A 67 3.54 9.86 1.26
C ILE A 67 3.43 11.16 2.06
N SER A 68 2.29 11.43 2.70
CA SER A 68 2.12 12.69 3.43
C SER A 68 2.91 12.73 4.75
N SER A 69 3.20 11.58 5.35
CA SER A 69 3.80 11.49 6.70
C SER A 69 5.32 11.27 6.68
N ASP A 70 5.82 10.44 5.75
CA ASP A 70 7.20 9.92 5.82
C ASP A 70 7.93 9.94 4.46
N PHE A 71 7.48 10.74 3.49
CA PHE A 71 8.08 10.81 2.16
C PHE A 71 9.59 11.05 2.18
N GLU A 72 10.06 12.01 2.96
CA GLU A 72 11.49 12.33 3.05
C GLU A 72 12.34 11.18 3.61
N LYS A 73 11.73 10.23 4.33
CA LYS A 73 12.43 9.08 4.90
C LYS A 73 12.49 7.92 3.92
N PHE A 74 11.35 7.50 3.36
CA PHE A 74 11.31 6.30 2.53
C PHE A 74 11.72 6.56 1.08
N TYR A 75 11.40 7.73 0.52
CA TYR A 75 11.60 8.01 -0.90
C TYR A 75 13.07 7.92 -1.35
N PRO A 76 14.07 8.44 -0.61
CA PRO A 76 15.48 8.28 -0.99
C PRO A 76 15.99 6.83 -0.86
N GLU A 77 15.34 5.99 -0.04
CA GLU A 77 15.68 4.57 0.10
C GLU A 77 15.12 3.70 -1.04
N LEU A 78 14.16 4.22 -1.80
CA LEU A 78 13.57 3.50 -2.92
C LEU A 78 14.54 3.44 -4.12
N PRO A 79 14.63 2.29 -4.81
CA PRO A 79 15.37 2.21 -6.06
C PRO A 79 14.75 3.14 -7.11
N PRO A 80 15.55 3.68 -8.06
CA PRO A 80 15.10 4.67 -9.03
C PRO A 80 13.91 4.19 -9.86
N THR A 81 13.86 2.90 -10.20
CA THR A 81 12.73 2.28 -10.91
C THR A 81 11.41 2.44 -10.14
N THR A 82 11.42 2.16 -8.83
CA THR A 82 10.23 2.30 -7.98
C THR A 82 9.84 3.76 -7.75
N GLN A 83 10.82 4.67 -7.72
CA GLN A 83 10.52 6.11 -7.69
C GLN A 83 9.78 6.57 -8.95
N GLU A 84 10.20 6.08 -10.12
CA GLU A 84 9.50 6.34 -11.39
C GLU A 84 8.10 5.72 -11.41
N GLU A 85 7.96 4.48 -10.95
CA GLU A 85 6.65 3.82 -10.82
C GLU A 85 5.70 4.59 -9.92
N LEU A 86 6.17 5.09 -8.77
CA LEU A 86 5.37 5.91 -7.87
C LEU A 86 4.90 7.21 -8.55
N LYS A 87 5.79 7.90 -9.27
CA LYS A 87 5.42 9.11 -10.03
C LYS A 87 4.39 8.82 -11.10
N ASN A 88 4.61 7.78 -11.89
CA ASN A 88 3.69 7.36 -12.96
C ASN A 88 2.32 6.99 -12.37
N HIS A 89 2.30 6.24 -11.26
CA HIS A 89 1.08 5.89 -10.57
C HIS A 89 0.29 7.12 -10.11
N LEU A 90 0.97 8.10 -9.50
CA LEU A 90 0.34 9.36 -9.07
C LEU A 90 -0.23 10.15 -10.26
N LEU A 91 0.50 10.24 -11.36
CA LEU A 91 0.02 10.92 -12.58
C LEU A 91 -1.20 10.23 -13.19
N LEU A 92 -1.19 8.89 -13.26
CA LEU A 92 -2.30 8.09 -13.77
C LEU A 92 -3.54 8.18 -12.87
N SER A 93 -3.34 8.23 -11.56
CA SER A 93 -4.42 8.39 -10.58
C SER A 93 -5.15 9.72 -10.78
N ILE A 94 -4.42 10.80 -11.09
CA ILE A 94 -5.01 12.12 -11.36
C ILE A 94 -5.74 12.15 -12.71
N GLN A 95 -5.24 11.45 -13.73
CA GLN A 95 -5.89 11.39 -15.05
C GLN A 95 -7.17 10.55 -15.07
N SER A 96 -7.30 9.62 -14.12
CA SER A 96 -8.47 8.74 -14.02
C SER A 96 -9.57 9.30 -13.09
N GLU A 97 -9.37 10.49 -12.56
CA GLU A 97 -10.34 11.26 -11.76
C GLU A 97 -11.17 12.20 -12.67
#